data_AF-A0A1G6CWG0-F1
#
_entry.id   AF-A0A1G6CWG0-F1
#
_cell.length_a   1.000
_cell.length_b   1.000
_cell.length_c   1.000
_cell.angle_alpha   90.00
_cell.angle_beta   90.00
_cell.angle_gamma   90.00
#
_symmetry.space_group_name_H-M   'P 1'
#
loop_
_entity.id
_entity.type
_entity.pdbx_description
1 polymer ?
#
loop_
_entity_poly.entity_id
_entity_poly.type
_entity_poly.pdbx_seq_one_letter_code
_entity_poly.pdbx_strand_id
1 'polypeptide(L)'
;MKVFGTLSENFVDHLMTFFLVVGIIGVITAIAMGFACRAIVRGKGYPDNMNYGFIWGFFLGFIGLIVCLCKPVYYPPNNMYGGPGGPYYNGQPYGGQPYGGQPYYGRPFGPQPGSQDWYCSCGAANPPDTRICLYCGNTRRS
;
A
#
# COMPACT_ATOMS: atom_id res chain seq x y z
N MET A 1 -33.94 48.11 -16.87
CA MET A 1 -32.50 47.77 -16.91
C MET A 1 -31.96 47.19 -15.60
N LYS A 2 -32.42 47.59 -14.40
CA LYS A 2 -31.93 47.04 -13.12
C LYS A 2 -32.16 45.53 -12.91
N VAL A 3 -33.26 44.98 -13.44
CA VAL A 3 -33.63 43.56 -13.29
C VAL A 3 -32.65 42.60 -14.01
N PHE A 4 -32.05 43.04 -15.12
CA PHE A 4 -31.08 42.23 -15.85
C PHE A 4 -29.72 42.16 -15.13
N GLY A 5 -29.31 43.21 -14.42
CA GLY A 5 -28.08 43.23 -13.61
C GLY A 5 -28.17 42.29 -12.41
N THR A 6 -29.29 42.32 -11.68
CA THR A 6 -29.49 41.43 -10.52
C THR A 6 -29.57 39.96 -10.92
N LEU A 7 -30.13 39.62 -12.08
CA LEU A 7 -30.15 38.23 -12.56
C LEU A 7 -28.75 37.71 -12.92
N SER A 8 -27.91 38.54 -13.54
CA SER A 8 -26.53 38.13 -13.87
C SER A 8 -25.65 37.96 -12.63
N GLU A 9 -25.81 38.81 -11.62
CA GLU A 9 -25.01 38.73 -10.38
C GLU A 9 -25.32 37.44 -9.59
N ASN A 10 -26.62 37.15 -9.36
CA ASN A 10 -27.03 35.92 -8.68
C ASN A 10 -26.59 34.65 -9.45
N PHE A 11 -26.60 34.68 -10.78
CA PHE A 11 -26.13 33.56 -11.59
C PHE A 11 -24.63 33.31 -11.42
N VAL A 12 -23.81 34.36 -11.45
CA VAL A 12 -22.36 34.24 -11.27
C VAL A 12 -22.03 33.74 -9.86
N ASP A 13 -22.71 34.24 -8.83
CA ASP A 13 -22.49 33.80 -7.45
C ASP A 13 -22.83 32.33 -7.24
N HIS A 14 -23.94 31.86 -7.80
CA HIS A 14 -24.31 30.44 -7.75
C HIS A 14 -23.33 29.55 -8.52
N LEU A 15 -22.85 30.02 -9.67
CA LEU A 15 -21.86 29.30 -10.47
C LEU A 15 -20.51 29.19 -9.72
N MET A 16 -20.04 30.28 -9.11
CA MET A 16 -18.82 30.28 -8.31
C MET A 16 -18.95 29.38 -7.07
N THR A 17 -20.08 29.46 -6.38
CA THR A 17 -20.39 28.60 -5.23
C THR A 17 -20.41 27.12 -5.63
N PHE A 18 -21.00 26.79 -6.79
CA PHE A 18 -21.00 25.43 -7.31
C PHE A 18 -19.58 24.91 -7.55
N PHE A 19 -18.73 25.67 -8.24
CA PHE A 19 -17.34 25.27 -8.48
C PHE A 19 -16.54 25.12 -7.19
N LEU A 20 -16.76 26.00 -6.21
CA LEU A 20 -16.12 25.92 -4.90
C LEU A 20 -16.51 24.63 -4.18
N VAL A 21 -17.81 24.33 -4.10
CA VAL A 21 -18.31 23.12 -3.41
C VAL A 21 -17.80 21.85 -4.10
N VAL A 22 -17.91 21.77 -5.43
CA VAL A 22 -17.40 20.63 -6.20
C VAL A 22 -15.89 20.48 -6.05
N GLY A 23 -15.16 21.60 -6.03
CA GLY A 23 -13.71 21.62 -5.81
C GLY A 23 -13.33 21.05 -4.45
N ILE A 24 -14.00 21.47 -3.36
CA ILE A 24 -13.76 20.96 -2.01
C ILE A 24 -14.03 19.45 -1.95
N ILE A 25 -15.17 19.00 -2.47
CA ILE A 25 -15.53 17.58 -2.49
C ILE A 25 -14.48 16.77 -3.28
N GLY A 26 -14.01 17.31 -4.41
CA GLY A 26 -12.96 16.71 -5.22
C GLY A 26 -11.65 16.54 -4.45
N VAL A 27 -11.21 17.58 -3.72
CA VAL A 27 -9.99 17.54 -2.90
C VAL A 27 -10.11 16.52 -1.76
N ILE A 28 -11.24 16.49 -1.05
CA ILE A 28 -11.47 15.51 0.03
C ILE A 28 -11.41 14.08 -0.54
N THR A 29 -12.05 13.86 -1.68
CA THR A 29 -12.07 12.56 -2.36
C THR A 29 -10.68 12.14 -2.80
N ALA A 30 -9.88 13.06 -3.37
CA ALA A 30 -8.51 12.81 -3.77
C ALA A 30 -7.62 12.42 -2.57
N ILE A 31 -7.75 13.12 -1.44
CA ILE A 31 -7.01 12.80 -0.21
C ILE A 31 -7.40 11.40 0.30
N ALA A 32 -8.70 11.10 0.37
CA ALA A 32 -9.20 9.80 0.81
C ALA A 32 -8.68 8.65 -0.09
N MET A 33 -8.73 8.84 -1.42
CA MET A 33 -8.21 7.87 -2.38
C MET A 33 -6.69 7.69 -2.27
N GLY A 34 -5.94 8.76 -2.00
CA GLY A 34 -4.51 8.68 -1.72
C GLY A 34 -4.21 7.79 -0.51
N PHE A 35 -4.91 7.98 0.61
CA PHE A 35 -4.71 7.13 1.79
C PHE A 35 -5.12 5.67 1.54
N ALA A 36 -6.22 5.43 0.82
CA ALA A 36 -6.66 4.08 0.46
C ALA A 36 -5.61 3.36 -0.40
N CYS A 37 -5.10 4.01 -1.44
CA CYS A 37 -4.07 3.44 -2.31
C CYS A 37 -2.75 3.18 -1.57
N ARG A 38 -2.34 4.09 -0.67
CA ARG A 38 -1.18 3.89 0.21
C ARG A 38 -1.35 2.64 1.07
N ALA A 39 -2.53 2.44 1.67
CA ALA A 39 -2.83 1.28 2.50
C ALA A 39 -2.77 -0.03 1.68
N ILE A 40 -3.34 -0.05 0.47
CA ILE A 40 -3.29 -1.22 -0.42
C ILE A 40 -1.86 -1.58 -0.78
N VAL A 41 -1.04 -0.60 -1.18
CA VAL A 41 0.35 -0.84 -1.57
C VAL A 41 1.21 -1.25 -0.36
N ARG A 42 0.93 -0.71 0.84
CA ARG A 42 1.58 -1.17 2.09
C ARG A 42 1.20 -2.62 2.42
N GLY A 43 -0.06 -2.99 2.24
CA GLY A 43 -0.54 -4.37 2.44
C GLY A 43 0.13 -5.38 1.51
N LYS A 44 0.65 -4.92 0.36
CA LYS A 44 1.42 -5.74 -0.59
C LYS A 44 2.92 -5.84 -0.26
N GLY A 45 3.37 -5.27 0.86
CA GLY A 45 4.75 -5.38 1.33
C GLY A 45 5.73 -4.36 0.76
N TYR A 46 5.27 -3.35 0.02
CA TYR A 46 6.17 -2.32 -0.53
C TYR A 46 6.75 -1.45 0.59
N PRO A 47 8.08 -1.25 0.64
CA PRO A 47 8.71 -0.36 1.61
C PRO A 47 8.32 1.09 1.32
N ASP A 48 8.35 1.95 2.35
CA ASP A 48 7.84 3.32 2.27
C ASP A 48 8.53 4.19 1.20
N ASN A 49 9.82 3.94 0.93
CA ASN A 49 10.56 4.62 -0.14
C ASN A 49 10.11 4.22 -1.56
N MET A 50 9.48 3.07 -1.74
CA MET A 50 8.93 2.57 -3.01
C MET A 50 7.39 2.62 -3.07
N ASN A 51 6.76 3.08 -1.98
CA ASN A 51 5.30 3.16 -1.88
C ASN A 51 4.79 4.50 -2.39
N TYR A 52 4.54 4.55 -3.69
CA TYR A 52 3.92 5.71 -4.34
C TYR A 52 2.39 5.69 -4.31
N GLY A 53 1.76 4.77 -3.55
CA GLY A 53 0.31 4.55 -3.57
C GLY A 53 -0.50 5.82 -3.31
N PHE A 54 -0.04 6.70 -2.42
CA PHE A 54 -0.71 7.97 -2.17
C PHE A 54 -0.79 8.86 -3.41
N ILE A 55 0.30 9.02 -4.14
CA ILE A 55 0.38 9.88 -5.33
C ILE A 55 -0.50 9.32 -6.45
N TRP A 56 -0.48 8.00 -6.64
CA TRP A 56 -1.37 7.33 -7.59
C TRP A 56 -2.84 7.59 -7.25
N GLY A 57 -3.25 7.39 -5.99
CA GLY A 57 -4.63 7.62 -5.56
C GLY A 57 -5.07 9.09 -5.59
N PHE A 58 -4.17 10.03 -5.27
CA PHE A 58 -4.51 11.46 -5.19
C PHE A 58 -4.71 12.09 -6.57
N PHE A 59 -3.81 11.87 -7.52
CA PHE A 59 -3.87 12.53 -8.83
C PHE A 59 -4.70 11.78 -9.88
N LEU A 60 -4.72 10.44 -9.81
CA LEU A 60 -5.45 9.61 -10.78
C LEU A 60 -6.78 9.10 -10.25
N GLY A 61 -7.09 9.36 -8.97
CA GLY A 61 -8.34 8.95 -8.34
C GLY A 61 -8.60 7.45 -8.51
N PHE A 62 -9.71 7.14 -9.20
CA PHE A 62 -10.13 5.77 -9.47
C PHE A 62 -9.15 4.98 -10.36
N ILE A 63 -8.54 5.62 -11.35
CA ILE A 63 -7.53 4.96 -12.20
C ILE A 63 -6.29 4.60 -11.35
N GLY A 64 -5.90 5.49 -10.44
CA GLY A 64 -4.82 5.24 -9.49
C GLY A 64 -5.10 4.06 -8.58
N LEU A 65 -6.35 3.89 -8.15
CA LEU A 65 -6.81 2.73 -7.37
C LEU A 65 -6.65 1.44 -8.16
N ILE A 66 -7.09 1.39 -9.41
CA ILE A 66 -6.93 0.21 -10.28
C ILE A 66 -5.45 -0.15 -10.42
N VAL A 67 -4.59 0.83 -10.70
CA VAL A 67 -3.13 0.60 -10.79
C VAL A 67 -2.58 0.00 -9.49
N CYS A 68 -2.98 0.53 -8.33
CA CYS A 68 -2.56 0.01 -7.04
C CYS A 68 -3.08 -1.41 -6.78
N LEU A 69 -4.27 -1.76 -7.25
CA LEU A 69 -4.85 -3.11 -7.16
C LEU A 69 -4.17 -4.11 -8.10
N CYS A 70 -3.81 -3.70 -9.31
CA CYS A 70 -3.10 -4.54 -10.28
C CYS A 70 -1.61 -4.71 -9.97
N LYS A 71 -1.03 -3.83 -9.15
CA LYS A 71 0.38 -3.93 -8.75
C LYS A 71 0.66 -5.29 -8.07
N PRO A 72 1.71 -6.04 -8.44
CA PRO A 72 1.99 -7.34 -7.83
C PRO A 72 2.42 -7.20 -6.37
N VAL A 73 2.38 -8.29 -5.62
CA VAL A 73 2.95 -8.36 -4.25
C VAL A 73 4.47 -8.13 -4.34
N TYR A 74 5.01 -7.32 -3.42
CA TYR A 74 6.44 -7.05 -3.37
C TYR A 74 7.15 -8.14 -2.56
N TYR A 75 8.15 -8.75 -3.19
CA TYR A 75 9.07 -9.66 -2.53
C TYR A 75 10.42 -8.94 -2.41
N PRO A 76 10.88 -8.63 -1.18
CA PRO A 76 12.19 -8.02 -1.01
C PRO A 76 13.26 -8.99 -1.56
N PRO A 77 14.29 -8.50 -2.27
CA PRO A 77 15.32 -9.33 -2.92
C PRO A 77 16.08 -10.24 -1.95
N ASN A 78 16.04 -9.93 -0.67
CA ASN A 78 16.57 -10.72 0.44
C ASN A 78 15.74 -11.98 0.78
N ASN A 79 14.57 -12.18 0.17
CA ASN A 79 13.70 -13.35 0.33
C ASN A 79 13.77 -14.32 -0.86
N MET A 80 14.93 -14.46 -1.51
CA MET A 80 15.15 -15.48 -2.57
C MET A 80 15.07 -16.95 -2.08
N TYR A 81 14.81 -17.20 -0.79
CA TYR A 81 14.56 -18.54 -0.27
C TYR A 81 13.22 -18.62 0.46
N GLY A 82 12.27 -19.34 -0.15
CA GLY A 82 11.23 -20.06 0.59
C GLY A 82 9.83 -19.43 0.58
N GLY A 83 9.05 -19.72 -0.45
CA GLY A 83 7.60 -19.57 -0.42
C GLY A 83 6.94 -20.28 -1.61
N PRO A 84 6.11 -21.33 -1.41
CA PRO A 84 5.47 -22.04 -2.51
C PRO A 84 4.33 -21.18 -3.08
N GLY A 85 4.57 -20.54 -4.23
CA GLY A 85 3.49 -19.90 -5.00
C GLY A 85 3.79 -18.55 -5.67
N GLY A 86 5.05 -18.10 -5.75
CA GLY A 86 5.36 -16.88 -6.50
C GLY A 86 5.22 -17.10 -8.02
N PRO A 87 4.36 -16.35 -8.74
CA PRO A 87 4.34 -16.40 -10.20
C PRO A 87 5.64 -15.80 -10.73
N TYR A 88 6.46 -16.64 -11.34
CA TYR A 88 7.61 -16.22 -12.14
C TYR A 88 7.11 -15.32 -13.28
N TYR A 89 7.27 -14.00 -13.15
CA TYR A 89 7.21 -13.11 -14.30
C TYR A 89 8.62 -12.65 -14.65
N ASN A 90 8.99 -13.07 -15.85
CA ASN A 90 10.25 -12.88 -16.55
C ASN A 90 10.56 -11.38 -16.75
N GLY A 91 11.71 -10.92 -16.26
CA GLY A 91 12.19 -9.56 -16.40
C GLY A 91 13.58 -9.38 -15.79
N GLN A 92 14.59 -10.00 -16.42
CA GLN A 92 16.03 -9.72 -16.39
C GLN A 92 16.73 -9.37 -15.04
N PRO A 93 17.66 -10.21 -14.55
CA PRO A 93 18.56 -9.83 -13.46
C PRO A 93 19.68 -8.91 -13.99
N TYR A 94 19.66 -7.64 -13.61
CA TYR A 94 20.86 -6.80 -13.70
C TYR A 94 21.91 -7.35 -12.71
N GLY A 95 23.11 -7.60 -13.24
CA GLY A 95 24.10 -8.52 -12.69
C GLY A 95 24.81 -8.12 -11.39
N GLY A 96 25.35 -9.15 -10.72
CA GLY A 96 26.29 -9.07 -9.61
C GLY A 96 26.78 -10.46 -9.19
N GLN A 97 28.10 -10.67 -9.23
CA GLN A 97 28.86 -11.93 -9.08
C GLN A 97 28.98 -12.47 -7.63
N PRO A 98 29.49 -13.70 -7.40
CA PRO A 98 29.32 -14.46 -6.17
C PRO A 98 30.36 -14.09 -5.11
N TYR A 99 29.95 -13.85 -3.86
CA TYR A 99 30.85 -13.78 -2.72
C TYR A 99 30.36 -14.68 -1.59
N GLY A 100 31.26 -15.54 -1.14
CA GLY A 100 31.01 -16.67 -0.26
C GLY A 100 30.73 -16.32 1.20
N GLY A 101 30.35 -17.37 1.94
CA GLY A 101 30.14 -17.36 3.39
C GLY A 101 28.68 -17.56 3.79
N GLN A 102 28.24 -18.81 3.95
CA GLN A 102 26.94 -19.15 4.55
C GLN A 102 26.99 -18.96 6.08
N PRO A 103 25.91 -18.43 6.70
CA PRO A 103 25.51 -18.86 8.02
C PRO A 103 24.17 -19.61 7.99
N TYR A 104 24.15 -20.64 8.82
CA TYR A 104 23.12 -21.64 9.07
C TYR A 104 21.76 -21.04 9.51
N TYR A 105 20.86 -20.72 8.58
CA TYR A 105 19.46 -20.39 8.89
C TYR A 105 18.51 -21.01 7.85
N GLY A 106 18.54 -22.34 7.77
CA GLY A 106 17.57 -23.12 7.00
C GLY A 106 16.73 -23.97 7.93
N ARG A 107 15.58 -23.45 8.39
CA ARG A 107 14.46 -24.33 8.75
C ARG A 107 13.15 -23.80 8.17
N PRO A 108 12.38 -24.64 7.45
CA PRO A 108 11.19 -24.23 6.70
C PRO A 108 10.04 -23.81 7.63
N PHE A 109 9.39 -22.70 7.28
CA PHE A 109 8.21 -22.12 7.93
C PHE A 109 6.94 -22.92 7.63
N GLY A 110 6.89 -24.17 8.09
CA GLY A 110 5.62 -24.87 8.33
C GLY A 110 5.26 -24.77 9.81
N PRO A 111 3.98 -24.82 10.20
CA PRO A 111 3.60 -24.95 11.60
C PRO A 111 4.29 -26.19 12.16
N GLN A 112 5.25 -26.00 13.08
CA GLN A 112 5.88 -27.11 13.76
C GLN A 112 4.87 -27.60 14.80
N PRO A 113 4.41 -28.86 14.73
CA PRO A 113 3.46 -29.38 15.71
C PRO A 113 4.11 -29.31 17.10
N GLY A 114 3.63 -28.40 17.95
CA GLY A 114 4.16 -28.17 19.29
C GLY A 114 4.81 -26.80 19.57
N SER A 115 4.97 -25.92 18.57
CA SER A 115 5.44 -24.54 18.82
C SER A 115 4.27 -23.61 19.19
N GLN A 116 4.38 -22.88 20.31
CA GLN A 116 3.40 -21.87 20.75
C GLN A 116 3.56 -20.55 19.98
N ASP A 117 3.60 -20.62 18.65
CA ASP A 117 3.76 -19.44 17.81
C ASP A 117 2.49 -18.58 17.87
N TRP A 118 2.64 -17.26 17.92
CA TRP A 118 1.51 -16.33 17.93
C TRP A 118 1.30 -15.68 16.56
N TYR A 119 0.04 -15.53 16.17
CA TYR A 119 -0.32 -14.96 14.89
C TYR A 119 -0.62 -13.47 15.03
N CYS A 120 0.05 -12.67 14.20
CA CYS A 120 -0.18 -11.23 14.13
C CYS A 120 -1.41 -10.92 13.27
N SER A 121 -2.03 -9.75 13.48
CA SER A 121 -3.15 -9.26 12.67
C SER A 121 -2.78 -9.03 11.19
N CYS A 122 -1.49 -8.97 10.85
CA CYS A 122 -1.03 -8.97 9.46
C CYS A 122 -0.99 -10.38 8.82
N GLY A 123 -1.33 -11.43 9.57
CA GLY A 123 -1.31 -12.82 9.13
C GLY A 123 0.03 -13.55 9.35
N ALA A 124 1.08 -12.86 9.81
CA ALA A 124 2.38 -13.48 10.06
C ALA A 124 2.40 -14.29 11.36
N ALA A 125 3.00 -15.49 11.31
CA ALA A 125 3.37 -16.26 12.50
C ALA A 125 4.65 -15.69 13.10
N ASN A 126 4.70 -15.59 14.43
CA ASN A 126 5.85 -15.07 15.16
C ASN A 126 6.18 -16.04 16.31
N PRO A 127 7.47 -16.21 16.64
CA PRO A 127 7.87 -17.11 17.71
C PRO A 127 7.45 -16.57 19.10
N PRO A 128 7.23 -17.46 20.09
CA PRO A 128 6.63 -17.12 21.39
C PRO A 128 7.42 -16.10 22.22
N ASP A 129 8.74 -16.03 22.01
CA ASP A 129 9.70 -15.15 22.69
C ASP A 129 9.66 -13.71 22.17
N THR A 130 9.09 -13.47 20.99
CA THR A 130 8.97 -12.13 20.41
C THR A 130 7.67 -11.45 20.82
N ARG A 131 7.75 -10.18 21.23
CA ARG A 131 6.57 -9.33 21.51
C ARG A 131 6.20 -8.42 20.35
N ILE A 132 7.05 -8.32 19.34
CA ILE A 132 6.91 -7.44 18.18
C ILE A 132 6.89 -8.35 16.95
N CYS A 133 5.94 -8.12 16.06
CA CYS A 133 5.89 -8.84 14.80
C CYS A 133 7.10 -8.47 13.96
N LEU A 134 7.93 -9.47 13.61
CA LEU A 134 9.13 -9.28 12.81
C LEU A 134 8.84 -8.80 11.38
N TYR A 135 7.58 -8.89 10.95
CA TYR A 135 7.14 -8.54 9.61
C TYR A 135 6.46 -7.16 9.51
N CYS A 136 5.66 -6.77 10.50
CA CYS A 136 4.87 -5.53 10.45
C CYS A 136 5.10 -4.57 11.63
N GLY A 137 5.93 -4.94 12.61
CA GLY A 137 6.22 -4.10 13.78
C GLY A 137 5.07 -3.97 14.78
N ASN A 138 3.90 -4.56 14.52
CA ASN A 138 2.80 -4.56 15.48
C ASN A 138 3.15 -5.43 16.69
N THR A 139 2.75 -4.98 17.87
CA THR A 139 2.93 -5.74 19.10
C THR A 139 1.91 -6.87 19.21
N ARG A 140 2.31 -7.94 19.90
CA ARG A 140 1.42 -9.04 20.27
C ARG A 140 0.28 -8.47 21.11
N ARG A 141 -0.97 -8.61 20.62
CA ARG A 141 -2.16 -8.27 21.40
C ARG A 141 -2.24 -9.28 22.56
N SER A 142 -2.13 -8.78 23.79
CA SER A 142 -2.25 -9.55 25.04
C SER A 142 -3.66 -10.05 25.25
#